data_AF-A0A9P7QCM5-F1
#
_entry.id   AF-A0A9P7QCM5-F1
#
_cell.length_a   1.000
_cell.length_b   1.000
_cell.length_c   1.000
_cell.angle_alpha   90.00
_cell.angle_beta   90.00
_cell.angle_gamma   90.00
#
_symmetry.space_group_name_H-M   'P 1'
#
loop_
_entity.id
_entity.type
_entity.pdbx_description
1 polymer ?
#
loop_
_entity_poly.entity_id
_entity_poly.type
_entity_poly.pdbx_seq_one_letter_code
_entity_poly.pdbx_strand_id
1 'polypeptide(L)'
;MSDSSPPIGTTTGSPKGSPPALAIRPRRLDTSRLEIEHLHGIIETARRASQQLKDAFKALQREVEPYIAPDQELPEVDPKASLRLASLGIELALAEKETIRLERELKASERDAGTISPQMAKKRLRENGQRYFSAGDDLWRHKKKKMRLDNPKPEEVPILDIRRDGVSQCILALYRKLDGAGKGTPRKRSKDWRQDALHYYKANGAEGSEVWCHVSGRWYVKEFVKAAHIVPHFLDFEGVGELLFGERAQSLERAGNALLLSKRIESWFDKYHLVIVPVDATENPITRWRTDVISPSIMNERYGDGDLRALELDGRELTFHNEKRPVSRFLYFHFFMALVRIKDIQQTGWQDTWARYYDQRPFPTPGRYLRKSMLMALACHFETTDLQVMNSWLTDNGFETPLTLTNDEVVETARRVHLAVEDRAIRAEDGNDNGSDDESDDGSDNNDSSEEEESGLSQD
;
A
#
# COMPACT_ATOMS: atom_id res chain seq x y z
N MET A 1 71.62 26.44 35.56
CA MET A 1 71.09 26.07 36.89
C MET A 1 69.59 25.99 36.73
N SER A 2 68.85 24.91 36.90
CA SER A 2 69.04 23.51 37.29
C SER A 2 67.70 22.84 36.86
N ASP A 3 67.45 21.56 36.69
CA ASP A 3 68.17 20.31 36.85
C ASP A 3 67.35 19.30 36.02
N SER A 4 68.01 18.48 35.20
CA SER A 4 67.37 17.37 34.49
C SER A 4 67.39 16.15 35.39
N SER A 5 66.22 15.58 35.67
CA SER A 5 66.10 14.24 36.28
C SER A 5 65.11 13.40 35.48
N PRO A 6 65.48 12.19 35.03
CA PRO A 6 64.60 11.30 34.27
C PRO A 6 63.69 10.48 35.19
N PRO A 7 62.48 10.08 34.75
CA PRO A 7 61.64 9.18 35.51
C PRO A 7 62.16 7.74 35.46
N ILE A 8 62.17 7.15 36.65
CA ILE A 8 62.59 5.80 37.01
C ILE A 8 61.72 4.75 36.32
N GLY A 9 62.35 3.84 35.58
CA GLY A 9 61.69 2.67 35.00
C GLY A 9 61.35 1.64 36.09
N THR A 10 60.07 1.36 36.25
CA THR A 10 59.57 0.23 37.06
C THR A 10 59.51 -1.03 36.20
N THR A 11 60.55 -1.85 36.33
CA THR A 11 60.60 -3.23 35.86
C THR A 11 59.63 -4.10 36.67
N THR A 12 58.44 -4.33 36.13
CA THR A 12 57.54 -5.39 36.61
C THR A 12 58.01 -6.71 36.03
N GLY A 13 58.65 -7.53 36.88
CA GLY A 13 59.08 -8.87 36.53
C GLY A 13 57.89 -9.78 36.28
N SER A 14 57.75 -10.26 35.04
CA SER A 14 56.84 -11.36 34.69
C SER A 14 57.30 -12.65 35.40
N PRO A 15 56.46 -13.29 36.23
CA PRO A 15 56.75 -14.61 36.77
C PRO A 15 56.75 -15.64 35.63
N LYS A 16 57.90 -16.25 35.40
CA LYS A 16 58.04 -17.40 34.49
C LYS A 16 57.28 -18.60 35.07
N GLY A 17 56.40 -19.17 34.26
CA GLY A 17 56.11 -20.61 34.30
C GLY A 17 55.04 -21.05 35.28
N SER A 18 53.78 -20.71 35.01
CA SER A 18 52.69 -21.66 35.28
C SER A 18 52.43 -22.45 33.99
N PRO A 19 52.31 -23.79 34.05
CA PRO A 19 51.90 -24.57 32.88
C PRO A 19 50.55 -24.06 32.37
N PRO A 20 50.31 -24.03 31.05
CA PRO A 20 49.04 -23.58 30.50
C PRO A 20 47.95 -24.42 31.17
N ALA A 21 47.12 -23.77 31.99
CA ALA A 21 45.93 -24.39 32.53
C ALA A 21 45.20 -24.99 31.33
N LEU A 22 45.13 -26.32 31.27
CA LEU A 22 44.34 -27.04 30.29
C LEU A 22 42.95 -26.43 30.40
N ALA A 23 42.61 -25.56 29.45
CA ALA A 23 41.33 -24.91 29.40
C ALA A 23 40.33 -26.04 29.26
N ILE A 24 39.73 -26.45 30.38
CA ILE A 24 38.65 -27.42 30.42
C ILE A 24 37.56 -26.76 29.62
N ARG A 25 37.46 -27.11 28.32
CA ARG A 25 36.38 -26.65 27.47
C ARG A 25 35.09 -27.07 28.19
N PRO A 26 34.22 -26.11 28.54
CA PRO A 26 33.00 -26.46 29.23
C PRO A 26 32.20 -27.41 28.33
N ARG A 27 31.93 -28.63 28.83
CA ARG A 27 31.16 -29.68 28.13
C ARG A 27 29.85 -29.21 27.51
N ARG A 28 29.32 -28.05 27.96
CA ARG A 28 28.12 -27.41 27.41
C ARG A 28 28.27 -26.90 25.97
N LEU A 29 29.49 -26.64 25.48
CA LEU A 29 29.69 -26.13 24.13
C LEU A 29 29.48 -27.20 23.05
N ASP A 30 29.79 -28.45 23.33
CA ASP A 30 29.68 -29.53 22.35
C ASP A 30 28.22 -29.94 22.10
N THR A 31 27.37 -29.87 23.13
CA THR A 31 25.93 -30.17 23.01
C THR A 31 25.19 -29.12 22.18
N SER A 32 25.46 -27.83 22.41
CA SER A 32 24.81 -26.74 21.66
C SER A 32 25.20 -26.75 20.18
N ARG A 33 26.42 -27.18 19.85
CA ARG A 33 26.85 -27.29 18.45
C ARG A 33 26.07 -28.38 17.69
N LEU A 34 25.89 -29.55 18.30
CA LEU A 34 25.13 -30.64 17.68
C LEU A 34 23.64 -30.26 17.51
N GLU A 35 23.06 -29.54 18.46
CA GLU A 35 21.69 -29.02 18.35
C GLU A 35 21.55 -28.02 17.19
N ILE A 36 22.50 -27.10 17.04
CA ILE A 36 22.54 -26.14 15.93
C ILE A 36 22.67 -26.85 14.58
N GLU A 37 23.59 -27.83 14.46
CA GLU A 37 23.79 -28.63 13.25
C GLU A 37 22.52 -29.43 12.89
N HIS A 38 21.83 -29.97 13.89
CA HIS A 38 20.56 -30.67 13.70
C HIS A 38 19.45 -29.73 13.20
N LEU A 39 19.29 -28.55 13.81
CA LEU A 39 18.30 -27.54 13.40
C LEU A 39 18.54 -27.07 11.96
N HIS A 40 19.80 -26.88 11.56
CA HIS A 40 20.15 -26.57 10.17
C HIS A 40 19.65 -27.64 9.18
N GLY A 41 19.84 -28.92 9.50
CA GLY A 41 19.34 -30.01 8.66
C GLY A 41 17.82 -30.02 8.50
N ILE A 42 17.09 -29.71 9.58
CA ILE A 42 15.61 -29.59 9.54
C ILE A 42 15.19 -28.40 8.68
N ILE A 43 15.82 -27.23 8.87
CA ILE A 43 15.51 -26.01 8.10
C ILE A 43 15.76 -26.22 6.60
N GLU A 44 16.87 -26.84 6.21
CA GLU A 44 17.16 -27.13 4.81
C GLU A 44 16.18 -28.12 4.17
N THR A 45 15.64 -29.03 4.98
CA THR A 45 14.57 -29.93 4.53
C THR A 45 13.25 -29.18 4.35
N ALA A 46 12.90 -28.30 5.30
CA ALA A 46 11.70 -27.46 5.22
C ALA A 46 11.75 -26.47 4.04
N ARG A 47 12.91 -25.85 3.78
CA ARG A 47 13.13 -24.96 2.63
C ARG A 47 12.94 -25.67 1.29
N ARG A 48 13.48 -26.90 1.15
CA ARG A 48 13.29 -27.71 -0.06
C ARG A 48 11.82 -28.04 -0.29
N ALA A 49 11.09 -28.42 0.76
CA ALA A 49 9.65 -28.70 0.67
C ALA A 49 8.85 -27.44 0.28
N SER A 50 9.13 -26.29 0.91
CA SER A 50 8.52 -25.01 0.57
C SER A 50 8.81 -24.59 -0.88
N GLN A 51 10.03 -24.79 -1.36
CA GLN A 51 10.39 -24.51 -2.75
C GLN A 51 9.62 -25.40 -3.74
N GLN A 52 9.47 -26.69 -3.46
CA GLN A 52 8.66 -27.59 -4.28
C GLN A 52 7.19 -27.16 -4.34
N LEU A 53 6.60 -26.77 -3.20
CA LEU A 53 5.24 -26.22 -3.14
C LEU A 53 5.12 -24.92 -3.96
N LYS A 54 6.14 -24.06 -3.90
CA LYS A 54 6.18 -22.80 -4.65
C LYS A 54 6.22 -23.02 -6.15
N ASP A 55 7.01 -23.99 -6.61
CA ASP A 55 7.11 -24.33 -8.02
C ASP A 55 5.80 -24.95 -8.53
N ALA A 56 5.19 -25.85 -7.74
CA ALA A 56 3.87 -26.41 -8.04
C ALA A 56 2.77 -25.32 -8.07
N PHE A 57 2.79 -24.39 -7.11
CA PHE A 57 1.85 -23.28 -7.04
C PHE A 57 1.95 -22.38 -8.27
N LYS A 58 3.18 -21.98 -8.66
CA LYS A 58 3.41 -21.16 -9.86
C LYS A 58 3.00 -21.88 -11.15
N ALA A 59 3.26 -23.18 -11.26
CA ALA A 59 2.84 -23.96 -12.41
C ALA A 59 1.31 -23.96 -12.55
N LEU A 60 0.59 -24.26 -11.47
CA LEU A 60 -0.87 -24.25 -11.46
C LEU A 60 -1.44 -22.84 -11.63
N GLN A 61 -0.78 -21.81 -11.08
CA GLN A 61 -1.22 -20.42 -11.25
C GLN A 61 -1.21 -20.00 -12.72
N ARG A 62 -0.17 -20.36 -13.48
CA ARG A 62 -0.11 -20.04 -14.92
C ARG A 62 -1.21 -20.73 -15.73
N GLU A 63 -1.64 -21.90 -15.29
CA GLU A 63 -2.74 -22.65 -15.92
C GLU A 63 -4.11 -22.03 -15.59
N VAL A 64 -4.33 -21.65 -14.33
CA VAL A 64 -5.63 -21.19 -13.82
C VAL A 64 -5.86 -19.69 -14.00
N GLU A 65 -4.80 -18.90 -13.91
CA GLU A 65 -4.81 -17.44 -14.00
C GLU A 65 -3.80 -16.99 -15.08
N PRO A 66 -4.03 -17.31 -16.37
CA PRO A 66 -3.12 -16.92 -17.43
C PRO A 66 -3.05 -15.39 -17.51
N TYR A 67 -1.88 -14.87 -17.87
CA TYR A 67 -1.76 -13.46 -18.19
C TYR A 67 -2.63 -13.14 -19.40
N ILE A 68 -3.54 -12.18 -19.25
CA ILE A 68 -4.45 -11.73 -20.30
C ILE A 68 -4.17 -10.27 -20.56
N ALA A 69 -4.07 -9.92 -21.85
CA ALA A 69 -3.84 -8.54 -22.24
C ALA A 69 -4.98 -7.64 -21.72
N PRO A 70 -4.72 -6.37 -21.36
CA PRO A 70 -5.70 -5.50 -20.70
C PRO A 70 -7.04 -5.28 -21.44
N ASP A 71 -7.07 -5.57 -22.74
CA ASP A 71 -8.18 -5.40 -23.67
C ASP A 71 -8.96 -6.70 -23.98
N GLN A 72 -8.53 -7.84 -23.44
CA GLN A 72 -9.19 -9.13 -23.63
C GLN A 72 -10.07 -9.50 -22.42
N GLU A 73 -11.22 -10.12 -22.71
CA GLU A 73 -12.10 -10.65 -21.67
C GLU A 73 -11.42 -11.80 -20.93
N LEU A 74 -11.56 -11.82 -19.60
CA LEU A 74 -11.04 -12.90 -18.78
C LEU A 74 -11.75 -14.21 -19.17
N PRO A 75 -11.02 -15.29 -19.50
CA PRO A 75 -11.61 -16.58 -19.75
C PRO A 75 -12.35 -17.06 -18.49
N GLU A 76 -13.42 -17.82 -18.71
CA GLU A 76 -14.19 -18.39 -17.61
C GLU A 76 -13.29 -19.33 -16.79
N VAL A 77 -13.05 -18.96 -15.54
CA VAL A 77 -12.08 -19.64 -14.68
C VAL A 77 -12.68 -20.95 -14.19
N ASP A 78 -12.00 -22.08 -14.41
CA ASP A 78 -12.41 -23.38 -13.83
C ASP A 78 -12.44 -23.27 -12.29
N PRO A 79 -13.63 -23.34 -11.65
CA PRO A 79 -13.75 -23.20 -10.21
C PRO A 79 -12.95 -24.29 -9.45
N LYS A 80 -12.85 -25.49 -10.03
CA LYS A 80 -12.16 -26.62 -9.41
C LYS A 80 -10.65 -26.42 -9.43
N ALA A 81 -10.10 -25.94 -10.54
CA ALA A 81 -8.68 -25.61 -10.63
C ALA A 81 -8.32 -24.41 -9.74
N SER A 82 -9.20 -23.40 -9.66
CA SER A 82 -9.07 -22.31 -8.70
C SER A 82 -9.06 -22.76 -7.24
N LEU A 83 -9.88 -23.75 -6.88
CA LEU A 83 -9.95 -24.29 -5.53
C LEU A 83 -8.67 -25.04 -5.15
N ARG A 84 -8.12 -25.80 -6.11
CA ARG A 84 -6.82 -26.47 -5.97
C ARG A 84 -5.70 -25.44 -5.80
N LEU A 85 -5.68 -24.39 -6.60
CA LEU A 85 -4.70 -23.31 -6.50
C LEU A 85 -4.77 -22.63 -5.13
N ALA A 86 -5.98 -22.33 -4.64
CA ALA A 86 -6.17 -21.77 -3.31
C ALA A 86 -5.68 -22.74 -2.20
N SER A 87 -6.00 -24.03 -2.30
CA SER A 87 -5.53 -25.01 -1.31
C SER A 87 -4.01 -25.14 -1.29
N LEU A 88 -3.37 -25.17 -2.46
CA LEU A 88 -1.91 -25.23 -2.58
C LEU A 88 -1.24 -23.96 -2.05
N GLY A 89 -1.85 -22.79 -2.26
CA GLY A 89 -1.39 -21.53 -1.68
C GLY A 89 -1.46 -21.51 -0.15
N ILE A 90 -2.49 -22.12 0.46
CA ILE A 90 -2.58 -22.32 1.91
C ILE A 90 -1.42 -23.18 2.42
N GLU A 91 -1.16 -24.32 1.75
CA GLU A 91 -0.08 -25.24 2.11
C GLU A 91 1.29 -24.58 2.03
N LEU A 92 1.55 -23.85 0.94
CA LEU A 92 2.79 -23.09 0.75
C LEU A 92 3.00 -22.08 1.88
N ALA A 93 2.00 -21.27 2.19
CA ALA A 93 2.08 -20.25 3.23
C ALA A 93 2.29 -20.86 4.63
N LEU A 94 1.66 -22.00 4.93
CA LEU A 94 1.89 -22.73 6.18
C LEU A 94 3.33 -23.28 6.25
N ALA A 95 3.84 -23.86 5.17
CA ALA A 95 5.21 -24.38 5.10
C ALA A 95 6.26 -23.26 5.26
N GLU A 96 6.01 -22.08 4.68
CA GLU A 96 6.87 -20.91 4.88
C GLU A 96 6.86 -20.43 6.34
N LYS A 97 5.67 -20.34 6.99
CA LYS A 97 5.57 -19.97 8.41
C LYS A 97 6.33 -20.93 9.31
N GLU A 98 6.24 -22.23 9.04
CA GLU A 98 6.96 -23.25 9.80
C GLU A 98 8.48 -23.15 9.61
N THR A 99 8.94 -22.91 8.38
CA THR A 99 10.36 -22.65 8.10
C THR A 99 10.86 -21.44 8.90
N ILE A 100 10.07 -20.37 8.96
CA ILE A 100 10.43 -19.16 9.71
C ILE A 100 10.44 -19.40 11.23
N ARG A 101 9.53 -20.24 11.74
CA ARG A 101 9.54 -20.66 13.15
C ARG A 101 10.86 -21.35 13.50
N LEU A 102 11.26 -22.33 12.69
CA LEU A 102 12.53 -23.05 12.87
C LEU A 102 13.74 -22.13 12.77
N GLU A 103 13.75 -21.17 11.83
CA GLU A 103 14.82 -20.17 11.72
C GLU A 103 14.90 -19.25 12.96
N ARG A 104 13.77 -18.95 13.62
CA ARG A 104 13.76 -18.18 14.87
C ARG A 104 14.36 -18.98 16.02
N GLU A 105 14.09 -20.28 16.08
CA GLU A 105 14.66 -21.21 17.06
C GLU A 105 16.17 -21.36 16.87
N LEU A 106 16.61 -21.63 15.65
CA LEU A 106 18.04 -21.69 15.30
C LEU A 106 18.77 -20.43 15.74
N LYS A 107 18.21 -19.25 15.42
CA LYS A 107 18.81 -17.97 15.81
C LYS A 107 18.88 -17.79 17.33
N ALA A 108 17.87 -18.25 18.08
CA ALA A 108 17.91 -18.21 19.53
C ALA A 108 19.07 -19.08 20.06
N SER A 109 19.19 -20.31 19.55
CA SER A 109 20.30 -21.21 19.88
C SER A 109 21.68 -20.64 19.49
N GLU A 110 21.83 -20.04 18.30
CA GLU A 110 23.06 -19.39 17.85
C GLU A 110 23.44 -18.20 18.75
N ARG A 111 22.44 -17.42 19.22
CA ARG A 111 22.65 -16.29 20.12
C ARG A 111 23.10 -16.77 21.50
N ASP A 112 22.46 -17.79 22.04
CA ASP A 112 22.79 -18.36 23.36
C ASP A 112 24.17 -19.03 23.35
N ALA A 113 24.57 -19.60 22.20
CA ALA A 113 25.91 -20.12 21.97
C ALA A 113 26.97 -19.04 21.68
N GLY A 114 26.58 -17.76 21.58
CA GLY A 114 27.50 -16.66 21.24
C GLY A 114 28.08 -16.73 19.83
N THR A 115 27.43 -17.47 18.91
CA THR A 115 27.91 -17.69 17.53
C THR A 115 27.57 -16.51 16.61
N ILE A 116 26.51 -15.75 16.94
CA ILE A 116 26.10 -14.55 16.20
C ILE A 116 26.17 -13.31 17.09
N SER A 117 26.54 -12.17 16.49
CA SER A 117 26.52 -10.90 17.20
C SER A 117 25.08 -10.44 17.50
N PRO A 118 24.86 -9.65 18.57
CA PRO A 118 23.54 -9.10 18.87
C PRO A 118 22.92 -8.29 17.73
N GLN A 119 23.74 -7.54 16.98
CA GLN A 119 23.28 -6.76 15.81
C GLN A 119 22.81 -7.68 14.67
N MET A 120 23.56 -8.74 14.36
CA MET A 120 23.15 -9.74 13.36
C MET A 120 21.86 -10.45 13.78
N ALA A 121 21.73 -10.80 15.07
CA ALA A 121 20.51 -11.40 15.61
C ALA A 121 19.29 -10.46 15.49
N LYS A 122 19.46 -9.16 15.76
CA LYS A 122 18.40 -8.14 15.56
C LYS A 122 18.01 -8.03 14.09
N LYS A 123 18.98 -7.98 13.17
CA LYS A 123 18.73 -7.93 11.71
C LYS A 123 17.94 -9.15 11.22
N ARG A 124 18.41 -10.38 11.55
CA ARG A 124 17.70 -11.62 11.20
C ARG A 124 16.30 -11.69 11.82
N LEU A 125 16.11 -11.17 13.04
CA LEU A 125 14.78 -11.09 13.65
C LEU A 125 13.83 -10.21 12.84
N ARG A 126 14.28 -9.05 12.37
CA ARG A 126 13.50 -8.13 11.54
C ARG A 126 13.10 -8.78 10.20
N GLU A 127 14.06 -9.43 9.52
CA GLU A 127 13.82 -10.15 8.27
C GLU A 127 12.81 -11.30 8.45
N ASN A 128 12.97 -12.10 9.52
CA ASN A 128 12.03 -13.17 9.86
C ASN A 128 10.65 -12.63 10.29
N GLY A 129 10.59 -11.42 10.85
CA GLY A 129 9.35 -10.71 11.10
C GLY A 129 8.62 -10.45 9.79
N GLN A 130 9.27 -9.71 8.87
CA GLN A 130 8.71 -9.36 7.56
C GLN A 130 8.24 -10.57 6.76
N ARG A 131 9.07 -11.63 6.68
CA ARG A 131 8.70 -12.88 5.99
C ARG A 131 7.52 -13.58 6.66
N TYR A 132 7.46 -13.63 7.99
CA TYR A 132 6.35 -14.25 8.71
C TYR A 132 5.05 -13.52 8.44
N PHE A 133 5.13 -12.19 8.32
CA PHE A 133 3.97 -11.37 8.02
C PHE A 133 3.48 -11.55 6.58
N SER A 134 4.39 -11.58 5.61
CA SER A 134 4.07 -11.90 4.21
C SER A 134 3.39 -13.27 4.07
N ALA A 135 3.97 -14.31 4.68
CA ALA A 135 3.37 -15.65 4.64
C ALA A 135 2.02 -15.71 5.38
N GLY A 136 1.80 -14.85 6.38
CA GLY A 136 0.50 -14.66 7.00
C GLY A 136 -0.54 -14.04 6.07
N ASP A 137 -0.15 -13.03 5.29
CA ASP A 137 -1.00 -12.38 4.28
C ASP A 137 -1.39 -13.38 3.17
N ASP A 138 -0.41 -14.14 2.65
CA ASP A 138 -0.65 -15.18 1.64
C ASP A 138 -1.58 -16.28 2.15
N LEU A 139 -1.36 -16.76 3.38
CA LEU A 139 -2.25 -17.74 4.02
C LEU A 139 -3.69 -17.25 4.07
N TRP A 140 -3.88 -15.99 4.46
CA TRP A 140 -5.19 -15.37 4.54
C TRP A 140 -5.83 -15.23 3.16
N ARG A 141 -5.08 -14.70 2.18
CA ARG A 141 -5.49 -14.58 0.77
C ARG A 141 -6.07 -15.88 0.24
N HIS A 142 -5.33 -16.97 0.45
CA HIS A 142 -5.67 -18.27 -0.08
C HIS A 142 -6.80 -18.96 0.70
N LYS A 143 -6.85 -18.83 2.03
CA LYS A 143 -8.00 -19.28 2.84
C LYS A 143 -9.29 -18.61 2.38
N LYS A 144 -9.27 -17.29 2.19
CA LYS A 144 -10.41 -16.52 1.72
C LYS A 144 -10.85 -16.95 0.31
N LYS A 145 -9.89 -17.09 -0.61
CA LYS A 145 -10.15 -17.60 -1.96
C LYS A 145 -10.79 -18.99 -1.92
N LYS A 146 -10.29 -19.89 -1.05
CA LYS A 146 -10.84 -21.23 -0.88
C LYS A 146 -12.28 -21.21 -0.34
N MET A 147 -12.54 -20.45 0.73
CA MET A 147 -13.89 -20.32 1.32
C MET A 147 -14.93 -19.86 0.30
N ARG A 148 -14.57 -18.92 -0.59
CA ARG A 148 -15.45 -18.45 -1.69
C ARG A 148 -15.80 -19.53 -2.69
N LEU A 149 -14.82 -20.36 -3.02
CA LEU A 149 -14.98 -21.41 -4.01
C LEU A 149 -15.75 -22.61 -3.43
N ASP A 150 -15.60 -22.87 -2.13
CA ASP A 150 -16.34 -23.91 -1.41
C ASP A 150 -17.81 -23.51 -1.14
N ASN A 151 -18.10 -22.22 -0.91
CA ASN A 151 -19.45 -21.70 -0.66
C ASN A 151 -19.88 -20.68 -1.72
N PRO A 152 -20.53 -21.12 -2.82
CA PRO A 152 -20.90 -20.25 -3.93
C PRO A 152 -22.05 -19.28 -3.62
N LYS A 153 -22.64 -19.32 -2.42
CA LYS A 153 -23.62 -18.31 -1.98
C LYS A 153 -22.85 -17.06 -1.51
N PRO A 154 -22.86 -15.95 -2.27
CA PRO A 154 -22.01 -14.79 -1.99
C PRO A 154 -22.38 -14.02 -0.71
N GLU A 155 -23.51 -14.37 -0.10
CA GLU A 155 -24.04 -13.69 1.09
C GLU A 155 -23.37 -14.15 2.39
N GLU A 156 -22.59 -15.24 2.37
CA GLU A 156 -22.07 -15.88 3.59
C GLU A 156 -20.53 -15.85 3.73
N VAL A 157 -19.79 -15.29 2.76
CA VAL A 157 -18.32 -15.20 2.88
C VAL A 157 -17.97 -14.03 3.80
N PRO A 158 -17.45 -14.29 5.01
CA PRO A 158 -17.31 -13.29 6.04
C PRO A 158 -16.11 -12.37 5.73
N ILE A 159 -16.33 -11.08 5.93
CA ILE A 159 -15.32 -10.04 5.75
C ILE A 159 -15.47 -9.05 6.91
N LEU A 160 -14.53 -9.17 7.86
CA LEU A 160 -14.11 -8.18 8.87
C LEU A 160 -15.17 -7.67 9.87
N ASP A 161 -14.80 -7.76 11.16
CA ASP A 161 -15.54 -7.17 12.26
C ASP A 161 -15.30 -5.66 12.29
N ILE A 162 -16.36 -4.91 12.00
CA ILE A 162 -16.39 -3.45 12.06
C ILE A 162 -16.61 -2.97 13.51
N ARG A 163 -16.97 -3.87 14.45
CA ARG A 163 -17.24 -3.51 15.86
C ARG A 163 -16.01 -3.33 16.73
N ARG A 164 -14.80 -3.56 16.21
CA ARG A 164 -13.56 -3.18 16.89
C ARG A 164 -12.99 -1.94 16.23
N ASP A 165 -12.63 -0.95 17.04
CA ASP A 165 -12.04 0.35 16.67
C ASP A 165 -10.82 0.27 15.72
N GLY A 166 -10.30 -0.91 15.39
CA GLY A 166 -9.14 -1.11 14.52
C GLY A 166 -9.38 -0.73 13.06
N VAL A 167 -10.54 -0.99 12.46
CA VAL A 167 -10.76 -0.69 11.03
C VAL A 167 -10.99 0.81 10.82
N SER A 168 -11.81 1.43 11.66
CA SER A 168 -11.95 2.89 11.71
C SER A 168 -10.59 3.52 12.00
N GLN A 169 -9.84 3.08 13.03
CA GLN A 169 -8.49 3.61 13.31
C GLN A 169 -7.48 3.36 12.19
N CYS A 170 -7.53 2.24 11.46
CA CYS A 170 -6.70 2.03 10.28
C CYS A 170 -7.05 3.05 9.20
N ILE A 171 -8.32 3.19 8.85
CA ILE A 171 -8.74 4.16 7.85
C ILE A 171 -8.40 5.60 8.30
N LEU A 172 -8.50 5.92 9.58
CA LEU A 172 -8.15 7.23 10.16
C LEU A 172 -6.65 7.50 10.22
N ALA A 173 -5.83 6.52 10.58
CA ALA A 173 -4.38 6.63 10.58
C ALA A 173 -3.85 6.86 9.17
N LEU A 174 -4.57 6.33 8.17
CA LEU A 174 -4.31 6.56 6.76
C LEU A 174 -4.66 8.01 6.35
N TYR A 175 -5.74 8.61 6.89
CA TYR A 175 -6.10 10.01 6.61
C TYR A 175 -5.26 11.05 7.36
N ARG A 176 -4.97 10.86 8.65
CA ARG A 176 -4.12 11.80 9.42
C ARG A 176 -2.68 11.89 8.89
N LYS A 177 -2.21 10.88 8.14
CA LYS A 177 -0.89 10.90 7.53
C LYS A 177 -0.76 11.94 6.41
N LEU A 178 -1.87 12.32 5.75
CA LEU A 178 -1.90 13.37 4.73
C LEU A 178 -1.66 14.78 5.29
N ASP A 179 -1.85 14.98 6.60
CA ASP A 179 -1.62 16.27 7.29
C ASP A 179 -0.15 16.50 7.66
N GLY A 180 0.76 15.64 7.20
CA GLY A 180 2.16 15.67 7.61
C GLY A 180 2.41 15.18 9.04
N ALA A 181 1.38 14.71 9.75
CA ALA A 181 1.47 14.25 11.14
C ALA A 181 2.11 12.85 11.30
N GLY A 182 2.39 12.14 10.20
CA GLY A 182 2.99 10.80 10.23
C GLY A 182 4.30 10.73 9.46
N LYS A 183 5.44 10.85 10.16
CA LYS A 183 6.82 10.63 9.66
C LYS A 183 7.13 9.16 9.31
N GLY A 184 6.21 8.46 8.66
CA GLY A 184 6.43 7.10 8.20
C GLY A 184 6.89 7.09 6.75
N THR A 185 7.96 6.34 6.44
CA THR A 185 8.43 6.15 5.06
C THR A 185 7.25 5.82 4.14
N PRO A 186 7.11 6.50 2.99
CA PRO A 186 6.08 6.18 2.02
C PRO A 186 6.24 4.72 1.59
N ARG A 187 5.14 3.97 1.50
CA ARG A 187 5.19 2.66 0.81
C ARG A 187 5.67 2.92 -0.61
N LYS A 188 6.67 2.15 -1.05
CA LYS A 188 7.22 2.25 -2.40
C LYS A 188 6.10 1.91 -3.39
N ARG A 189 5.76 2.88 -4.24
CA ARG A 189 4.77 2.72 -5.31
C ARG A 189 5.28 1.69 -6.33
N SER A 190 4.37 1.07 -7.09
CA SER A 190 4.77 0.36 -8.31
C SER A 190 5.60 1.30 -9.17
N LYS A 191 6.74 0.82 -9.68
CA LYS A 191 7.62 1.62 -10.56
C LYS A 191 6.88 2.06 -11.82
N ASP A 192 5.90 1.28 -12.25
CA ASP A 192 5.20 1.46 -13.51
C ASP A 192 3.90 2.28 -13.37
N TRP A 193 3.49 2.65 -12.15
CA TRP A 193 2.22 3.34 -11.88
C TRP A 193 1.98 4.56 -12.77
N ARG A 194 3.00 5.41 -12.89
CA ARG A 194 2.91 6.61 -13.73
C ARG A 194 2.77 6.23 -15.21
N GLN A 195 3.58 5.28 -15.67
CA GLN A 195 3.60 4.85 -17.06
C GLN A 195 2.27 4.21 -17.46
N ASP A 196 1.71 3.39 -16.57
CA ASP A 196 0.39 2.78 -16.75
C ASP A 196 -0.71 3.83 -16.89
N ALA A 197 -0.69 4.87 -16.05
CA ALA A 197 -1.64 5.99 -16.14
C ALA A 197 -1.49 6.79 -17.44
N LEU A 198 -0.25 7.08 -17.87
CA LEU A 198 0.03 7.77 -19.13
C LEU A 198 -0.48 6.99 -20.34
N HIS A 199 -0.21 5.69 -20.37
CA HIS A 199 -0.66 4.80 -21.43
C HIS A 199 -2.19 4.67 -21.43
N TYR A 200 -2.80 4.47 -20.26
CA TYR A 200 -4.24 4.32 -20.10
C TYR A 200 -5.03 5.51 -20.65
N TYR A 201 -4.57 6.74 -20.41
CA TYR A 201 -5.26 7.96 -20.87
C TYR A 201 -4.75 8.52 -22.21
N LYS A 202 -3.72 7.92 -22.83
CA LYS A 202 -3.01 8.47 -24.01
C LYS A 202 -2.61 9.94 -23.78
N ALA A 203 -2.02 10.21 -22.63
CA ALA A 203 -1.81 11.56 -22.12
C ALA A 203 -0.36 12.07 -22.28
N ASN A 204 0.45 11.40 -23.11
CA ASN A 204 1.77 11.90 -23.53
C ASN A 204 1.60 12.81 -24.76
N GLY A 205 2.33 13.92 -24.79
CA GLY A 205 2.43 14.79 -25.95
C GLY A 205 3.16 14.11 -27.10
N ALA A 206 3.10 14.70 -28.31
CA ALA A 206 3.69 14.12 -29.52
C ALA A 206 5.20 13.82 -29.38
N GLU A 207 5.92 14.68 -28.66
CA GLU A 207 7.37 14.57 -28.43
C GLU A 207 7.72 13.90 -27.08
N GLY A 208 6.72 13.48 -26.29
CA GLY A 208 6.92 12.86 -24.98
C GLY A 208 7.45 13.77 -23.86
N SER A 209 7.76 15.04 -24.16
CA SER A 209 8.21 16.06 -23.21
C SER A 209 7.08 16.67 -22.37
N GLU A 210 5.84 16.56 -22.87
CA GLU A 210 4.65 17.11 -22.23
C GLU A 210 3.66 16.02 -21.81
N VAL A 211 2.92 16.29 -20.74
CA VAL A 211 1.87 15.43 -20.22
C VAL A 211 0.59 16.24 -20.01
N TRP A 212 -0.55 15.64 -20.35
CA TRP A 212 -1.87 16.25 -20.18
C TRP A 212 -2.31 16.26 -18.72
N CYS A 213 -2.76 17.43 -18.23
CA CYS A 213 -3.46 17.56 -16.96
C CYS A 213 -4.98 17.52 -17.19
N HIS A 214 -5.67 16.52 -16.66
CA HIS A 214 -7.10 16.30 -16.92
C HIS A 214 -7.99 17.42 -16.37
N VAL A 215 -7.63 17.99 -15.20
CA VAL A 215 -8.42 19.02 -14.51
C VAL A 215 -8.23 20.40 -15.15
N SER A 216 -7.01 20.78 -15.50
CA SER A 216 -6.77 22.07 -16.15
C SER A 216 -6.90 22.02 -17.67
N GLY A 217 -7.05 20.83 -18.27
CA GLY A 217 -7.18 20.61 -19.71
C GLY A 217 -6.06 21.27 -20.50
N ARG A 218 -4.81 21.08 -20.05
CA ARG A 218 -3.61 21.70 -20.63
C ARG A 218 -2.43 20.73 -20.59
N TRP A 219 -1.52 20.90 -21.53
CA TRP A 219 -0.21 20.27 -21.55
C TRP A 219 0.73 20.98 -20.57
N TYR A 220 1.55 20.21 -19.87
CA TYR A 220 2.61 20.70 -18.98
C TYR A 220 3.86 19.86 -19.22
N VAL A 221 5.02 20.43 -18.95
CA VAL A 221 6.27 19.66 -18.94
C VAL A 221 6.14 18.47 -17.99
N LYS A 222 6.64 17.30 -18.41
CA LYS A 222 6.45 16.00 -17.75
C LYS A 222 6.72 16.04 -16.24
N GLU A 223 7.73 16.79 -15.80
CA GLU A 223 8.15 16.89 -14.40
C GLU A 223 7.13 17.66 -13.53
N PHE A 224 6.26 18.46 -14.15
CA PHE A 224 5.21 19.22 -13.46
C PHE A 224 3.88 18.51 -13.37
N VAL A 225 3.74 17.32 -13.94
CA VAL A 225 2.53 16.49 -13.83
C VAL A 225 2.82 15.28 -12.95
N LYS A 226 1.85 14.84 -12.16
CA LYS A 226 1.89 13.60 -11.39
C LYS A 226 0.69 12.71 -11.73
N ALA A 227 0.91 11.40 -11.63
CA ALA A 227 -0.18 10.42 -11.61
C ALA A 227 -0.75 10.32 -10.18
N ALA A 228 -1.68 11.21 -9.87
CA ALA A 228 -2.37 11.28 -8.59
C ALA A 228 -3.27 10.06 -8.40
N HIS A 229 -3.26 9.46 -7.21
CA HIS A 229 -4.20 8.40 -6.87
C HIS A 229 -5.53 9.02 -6.47
N ILE A 230 -6.64 8.46 -6.96
CA ILE A 230 -7.98 8.87 -6.52
C ILE A 230 -8.26 8.30 -5.12
N VAL A 231 -8.09 6.99 -4.98
CA VAL A 231 -8.03 6.27 -3.71
C VAL A 231 -6.56 6.14 -3.34
N PRO A 232 -6.08 6.81 -2.28
CA PRO A 232 -4.66 6.85 -1.96
C PRO A 232 -4.01 5.47 -1.85
N HIS A 233 -2.79 5.32 -2.42
CA HIS A 233 -2.00 4.07 -2.43
C HIS A 233 -1.80 3.42 -1.04
N PHE A 234 -1.78 4.22 0.03
CA PHE A 234 -1.64 3.68 1.38
C PHE A 234 -2.85 2.83 1.83
N LEU A 235 -3.98 2.95 1.12
CA LEU A 235 -5.15 2.11 1.33
C LEU A 235 -5.00 0.73 0.72
N ASP A 236 -3.98 0.42 -0.10
CA ASP A 236 -3.81 -0.95 -0.61
C ASP A 236 -3.08 -1.83 0.43
N PHE A 237 -3.67 -1.95 1.64
CA PHE A 237 -3.45 -3.17 2.41
C PHE A 237 -4.37 -4.25 1.84
N GLU A 238 -3.86 -5.47 1.76
CA GLU A 238 -4.56 -6.55 1.09
C GLU A 238 -5.96 -6.75 1.70
N GLY A 239 -6.98 -6.48 0.88
CA GLY A 239 -8.38 -6.57 1.25
C GLY A 239 -9.12 -5.24 1.47
N VAL A 240 -8.47 -4.07 1.50
CA VAL A 240 -9.20 -2.77 1.63
C VAL A 240 -10.06 -2.47 0.45
N GLY A 241 -9.52 -2.61 -0.76
CA GLY A 241 -10.32 -2.37 -1.97
C GLY A 241 -11.60 -3.19 -1.92
N GLU A 242 -11.50 -4.42 -1.41
CA GLU A 242 -12.63 -5.33 -1.27
C GLU A 242 -13.55 -5.01 -0.07
N LEU A 243 -12.98 -4.50 1.01
CA LEU A 243 -13.68 -4.04 2.21
C LEU A 243 -14.49 -2.78 1.91
N LEU A 244 -13.90 -1.83 1.19
CA LEU A 244 -14.52 -0.57 0.79
C LEU A 244 -15.51 -0.81 -0.36
N PHE A 245 -15.04 -1.40 -1.46
CA PHE A 245 -15.73 -1.41 -2.75
C PHE A 245 -16.34 -2.77 -3.12
N GLY A 246 -16.20 -3.79 -2.27
CA GLY A 246 -16.75 -5.13 -2.49
C GLY A 246 -15.87 -6.05 -3.36
N GLU A 247 -16.29 -7.29 -3.55
CA GLU A 247 -15.51 -8.29 -4.31
C GLU A 247 -15.33 -7.94 -5.79
N ARG A 248 -16.23 -7.12 -6.33
CA ARG A 248 -16.17 -6.57 -7.70
C ARG A 248 -15.31 -5.31 -7.81
N ALA A 249 -14.57 -4.96 -6.76
CA ALA A 249 -13.65 -3.84 -6.80
C ALA A 249 -12.56 -4.12 -7.86
N GLN A 250 -12.37 -3.18 -8.77
CA GLN A 250 -11.14 -3.17 -9.54
C GLN A 250 -9.97 -2.98 -8.57
N SER A 251 -8.81 -3.58 -8.88
CA SER A 251 -7.60 -3.36 -8.09
C SER A 251 -7.30 -1.85 -7.99
N LEU A 252 -6.93 -1.40 -6.79
CA LEU A 252 -6.54 -0.01 -6.52
C LEU A 252 -5.25 0.37 -7.25
N GLU A 253 -4.48 -0.63 -7.69
CA GLU A 253 -3.25 -0.47 -8.47
C GLU A 253 -3.49 -0.32 -9.98
N ARG A 254 -4.75 -0.33 -10.45
CA ARG A 254 -5.04 -0.08 -11.88
C ARG A 254 -5.06 1.41 -12.18
N ALA A 255 -4.66 1.77 -13.39
CA ALA A 255 -4.66 3.15 -13.91
C ALA A 255 -6.02 3.87 -13.83
N GLY A 256 -7.14 3.14 -13.73
CA GLY A 256 -8.46 3.74 -13.48
C GLY A 256 -8.62 4.38 -12.09
N ASN A 257 -7.70 4.11 -11.16
CA ASN A 257 -7.53 4.80 -9.88
C ASN A 257 -6.55 5.98 -9.97
N ALA A 258 -6.17 6.40 -11.18
CA ALA A 258 -5.24 7.50 -11.41
C ALA A 258 -5.91 8.68 -12.13
N LEU A 259 -5.40 9.88 -11.86
CA LEU A 259 -5.56 11.05 -12.71
C LEU A 259 -4.20 11.72 -12.90
N LEU A 260 -3.92 12.19 -14.11
CA LEU A 260 -2.76 13.02 -14.38
C LEU A 260 -3.10 14.47 -14.08
N LEU A 261 -2.41 15.04 -13.09
CA LEU A 261 -2.68 16.37 -12.53
C LEU A 261 -1.37 17.17 -12.42
N SER A 262 -1.41 18.48 -12.66
CA SER A 262 -0.25 19.32 -12.37
C SER A 262 0.09 19.25 -10.87
N LYS A 263 1.36 19.41 -10.49
CA LYS A 263 1.84 19.32 -9.10
C LYS A 263 1.00 20.16 -8.12
N ARG A 264 0.56 21.34 -8.54
CA ARG A 264 -0.28 22.21 -7.69
C ARG A 264 -1.69 21.67 -7.53
N ILE A 265 -2.31 21.24 -8.63
CA ILE A 265 -3.67 20.67 -8.61
C ILE A 265 -3.69 19.34 -7.86
N GLU A 266 -2.67 18.49 -8.05
CA GLU A 266 -2.51 17.24 -7.29
C GLU A 266 -2.44 17.52 -5.79
N SER A 267 -1.66 18.50 -5.36
CA SER A 267 -1.59 18.92 -3.96
C SER A 267 -2.96 19.34 -3.40
N TRP A 268 -3.77 20.07 -4.17
CA TRP A 268 -5.13 20.43 -3.76
C TRP A 268 -6.09 19.24 -3.75
N PHE A 269 -5.97 18.33 -4.72
CA PHE A 269 -6.79 17.13 -4.81
C PHE A 269 -6.51 16.16 -3.63
N ASP A 270 -5.24 15.94 -3.30
CA ASP A 270 -4.82 15.09 -2.17
C ASP A 270 -5.22 15.68 -0.81
N LYS A 271 -5.27 17.01 -0.70
CA LYS A 271 -5.73 17.75 0.48
C LYS A 271 -7.24 17.97 0.54
N TYR A 272 -7.99 17.40 -0.41
CA TYR A 272 -9.44 17.53 -0.49
C TYR A 272 -9.93 18.98 -0.65
N HIS A 273 -9.16 19.84 -1.31
CA HIS A 273 -9.59 21.21 -1.59
C HIS A 273 -10.51 21.33 -2.80
N LEU A 274 -10.52 20.30 -3.65
CA LEU A 274 -11.40 20.15 -4.80
C LEU A 274 -11.86 18.70 -4.88
N VAL A 275 -13.02 18.50 -5.50
CA VAL A 275 -13.60 17.18 -5.78
C VAL A 275 -13.92 17.07 -7.26
N ILE A 276 -14.04 15.85 -7.74
CA ILE A 276 -14.44 15.56 -9.11
C ILE A 276 -15.80 14.86 -9.06
N VAL A 277 -16.79 15.45 -9.71
CA VAL A 277 -18.17 15.00 -9.69
C VAL A 277 -18.70 14.84 -11.12
N PRO A 278 -19.75 14.05 -11.35
CA PRO A 278 -20.38 13.97 -12.67
C PRO A 278 -20.88 15.34 -13.15
N VAL A 279 -20.74 15.60 -14.44
CA VAL A 279 -21.35 16.80 -15.06
C VAL A 279 -22.87 16.73 -14.94
N ASP A 280 -23.42 15.54 -15.20
CA ASP A 280 -24.84 15.24 -15.14
C ASP A 280 -25.07 14.04 -14.22
N ALA A 281 -25.85 14.23 -13.16
CA ALA A 281 -26.17 13.21 -12.18
C ALA A 281 -27.09 12.10 -12.75
N THR A 282 -27.67 12.31 -13.93
CA THR A 282 -28.51 11.32 -14.61
C THR A 282 -27.74 10.48 -15.64
N GLU A 283 -26.47 10.81 -15.89
CA GLU A 283 -25.65 10.16 -16.90
C GLU A 283 -25.21 8.74 -16.45
N ASN A 284 -25.55 7.71 -17.23
CA ASN A 284 -25.20 6.31 -16.94
C ASN A 284 -24.85 5.54 -18.23
N PRO A 285 -23.62 5.02 -18.40
CA PRO A 285 -22.46 5.21 -17.52
C PRO A 285 -21.95 6.66 -17.52
N ILE A 286 -21.36 7.10 -16.42
CA ILE A 286 -20.79 8.45 -16.31
C ILE A 286 -19.54 8.55 -17.20
N THR A 287 -19.60 9.40 -18.21
CA THR A 287 -18.48 9.69 -19.12
C THR A 287 -17.94 11.10 -18.95
N ARG A 288 -18.72 12.02 -18.40
CA ARG A 288 -18.32 13.41 -18.19
C ARG A 288 -18.18 13.76 -16.72
N TRP A 289 -17.06 14.39 -16.40
CA TRP A 289 -16.67 14.75 -15.05
C TRP A 289 -16.33 16.23 -15.00
N ARG A 290 -16.67 16.92 -13.92
CA ARG A 290 -16.23 18.29 -13.66
C ARG A 290 -15.53 18.39 -12.32
N THR A 291 -14.74 19.45 -12.18
CA THR A 291 -14.09 19.82 -10.93
C THR A 291 -14.96 20.80 -10.18
N ASP A 292 -15.24 20.54 -8.91
CA ASP A 292 -15.87 21.50 -8.01
C ASP A 292 -14.85 21.87 -6.92
N VAL A 293 -14.53 23.16 -6.78
CA VAL A 293 -13.64 23.69 -5.75
C VAL A 293 -14.45 23.91 -4.48
N ILE A 294 -14.15 23.12 -3.46
CA ILE A 294 -14.91 23.10 -2.20
C ILE A 294 -14.25 23.91 -1.09
N SER A 295 -13.04 24.39 -1.32
CA SER A 295 -12.25 25.17 -0.37
C SER A 295 -12.10 26.63 -0.82
N PRO A 296 -12.79 27.58 -0.18
CA PRO A 296 -12.68 28.99 -0.52
C PRO A 296 -11.25 29.54 -0.41
N SER A 297 -10.43 28.95 0.46
CA SER A 297 -9.03 29.36 0.70
C SER A 297 -8.15 29.27 -0.54
N ILE A 298 -8.42 28.32 -1.45
CA ILE A 298 -7.58 28.12 -2.63
C ILE A 298 -8.05 28.90 -3.86
N MET A 299 -9.25 29.51 -3.84
CA MET A 299 -9.89 30.12 -5.02
C MET A 299 -8.99 31.12 -5.77
N ASN A 300 -8.19 31.89 -5.02
CA ASN A 300 -7.28 32.90 -5.57
C ASN A 300 -5.85 32.40 -5.80
N GLU A 301 -5.55 31.16 -5.44
CA GLU A 301 -4.22 30.58 -5.63
C GLU A 301 -3.98 30.22 -7.09
N ARG A 302 -2.75 30.45 -7.55
CA ARG A 302 -2.33 30.11 -8.92
C ARG A 302 -1.92 28.64 -9.04
N TYR A 303 -2.23 28.02 -10.17
CA TYR A 303 -1.86 26.61 -10.46
C TYR A 303 -0.94 26.40 -11.68
N GLY A 304 -0.63 27.47 -12.39
CA GLY A 304 0.26 27.46 -13.55
C GLY A 304 0.72 28.86 -13.90
N ASP A 305 1.33 29.02 -15.06
CA ASP A 305 1.83 30.31 -15.52
C ASP A 305 0.70 31.29 -15.87
N GLY A 306 0.97 32.58 -15.66
CA GLY A 306 0.00 33.65 -15.90
C GLY A 306 -1.02 33.83 -14.78
N ASP A 307 -2.26 34.15 -15.15
CA ASP A 307 -3.36 34.46 -14.22
C ASP A 307 -4.28 33.27 -13.92
N LEU A 308 -3.84 32.05 -14.21
CA LEU A 308 -4.61 30.82 -13.98
C LEU A 308 -4.81 30.57 -12.49
N ARG A 309 -6.05 30.73 -12.02
CA ARG A 309 -6.46 30.60 -10.61
C ARG A 309 -7.36 29.41 -10.37
N ALA A 310 -7.37 28.88 -9.15
CA ALA A 310 -8.23 27.74 -8.81
C ALA A 310 -9.73 28.01 -9.09
N LEU A 311 -10.20 29.26 -8.96
CA LEU A 311 -11.56 29.66 -9.32
C LEU A 311 -11.94 29.26 -10.77
N GLU A 312 -10.98 29.25 -11.70
CA GLU A 312 -11.21 28.84 -13.10
C GLU A 312 -11.38 27.32 -13.26
N LEU A 313 -11.06 26.55 -12.22
CA LEU A 313 -11.28 25.11 -12.18
C LEU A 313 -12.68 24.76 -11.66
N ASP A 314 -13.34 25.65 -10.92
CA ASP A 314 -14.68 25.39 -10.37
C ASP A 314 -15.73 25.28 -11.48
N GLY A 315 -16.47 24.18 -11.50
CA GLY A 315 -17.40 23.81 -12.56
C GLY A 315 -16.74 23.34 -13.87
N ARG A 316 -15.41 23.29 -13.96
CA ARG A 316 -14.72 22.98 -15.21
C ARG A 316 -14.77 21.49 -15.53
N GLU A 317 -15.21 21.15 -16.74
CA GLU A 317 -15.23 19.78 -17.25
C GLU A 317 -13.80 19.26 -17.51
N LEU A 318 -13.54 18.03 -17.07
CA LEU A 318 -12.30 17.30 -17.33
C LEU A 318 -12.26 16.88 -18.80
N THR A 319 -11.06 16.94 -19.38
CA THR A 319 -10.82 16.58 -20.79
C THR A 319 -9.93 15.36 -20.89
N PHE A 320 -10.30 14.42 -21.76
CA PHE A 320 -9.59 13.15 -21.99
C PHE A 320 -9.30 13.00 -23.48
N HIS A 321 -8.13 12.45 -23.83
CA HIS A 321 -7.74 12.21 -25.24
C HIS A 321 -8.23 10.88 -25.82
N ASN A 322 -8.95 10.09 -25.02
CA ASN A 322 -9.54 8.83 -25.43
C ASN A 322 -10.87 8.59 -24.68
N GLU A 323 -11.46 7.41 -24.83
CA GLU A 323 -12.72 7.02 -24.16
C GLU A 323 -12.52 6.49 -22.73
N LYS A 324 -11.27 6.36 -22.25
CA LYS A 324 -10.99 5.84 -20.91
C LYS A 324 -11.35 6.89 -19.86
N ARG A 325 -11.90 6.45 -18.73
CA ARG A 325 -12.37 7.31 -17.64
C ARG A 325 -11.92 6.77 -16.29
N PRO A 326 -11.74 7.64 -15.28
CA PRO A 326 -11.52 7.20 -13.92
C PRO A 326 -12.71 6.34 -13.44
N VAL A 327 -12.44 5.37 -12.57
CA VAL A 327 -13.50 4.49 -12.06
C VAL A 327 -14.40 5.29 -11.11
N SER A 328 -15.70 5.37 -11.43
CA SER A 328 -16.66 6.22 -10.70
C SER A 328 -16.70 5.95 -9.18
N ARG A 329 -16.51 4.70 -8.75
CA ARG A 329 -16.52 4.35 -7.31
C ARG A 329 -15.33 4.94 -6.54
N PHE A 330 -14.19 5.09 -7.20
CA PHE A 330 -13.00 5.71 -6.62
C PHE A 330 -13.24 7.21 -6.45
N LEU A 331 -13.81 7.87 -7.46
CA LEU A 331 -14.19 9.28 -7.39
C LEU A 331 -15.28 9.53 -6.34
N TYR A 332 -16.28 8.65 -6.24
CA TYR A 332 -17.31 8.72 -5.19
C TYR A 332 -16.69 8.64 -3.79
N PHE A 333 -15.74 7.72 -3.60
CA PHE A 333 -15.02 7.61 -2.34
C PHE A 333 -14.20 8.87 -2.02
N HIS A 334 -13.45 9.39 -2.99
CA HIS A 334 -12.70 10.64 -2.81
C HIS A 334 -13.63 11.81 -2.46
N PHE A 335 -14.74 11.96 -3.18
CA PHE A 335 -15.78 12.96 -2.91
C PHE A 335 -16.34 12.85 -1.49
N PHE A 336 -16.75 11.64 -1.08
CA PHE A 336 -17.29 11.41 0.26
C PHE A 336 -16.26 11.78 1.33
N MET A 337 -15.00 11.34 1.13
CA MET A 337 -13.92 11.63 2.06
C MET A 337 -13.61 13.12 2.14
N ALA A 338 -13.70 13.84 1.02
CA ALA A 338 -13.53 15.28 1.00
C ALA A 338 -14.58 15.98 1.87
N LEU A 339 -15.86 15.59 1.77
CA LEU A 339 -16.94 16.16 2.58
C LEU A 339 -16.77 15.89 4.08
N VAL A 340 -16.40 14.66 4.43
CA VAL A 340 -16.07 14.30 5.82
C VAL A 340 -14.90 15.16 6.31
N ARG A 341 -13.87 15.32 5.48
CA ARG A 341 -12.64 16.01 5.85
C ARG A 341 -12.84 17.51 6.07
N ILE A 342 -13.51 18.21 5.15
CA ILE A 342 -13.75 19.66 5.28
C ILE A 342 -14.54 19.97 6.55
N LYS A 343 -15.41 19.06 6.99
CA LYS A 343 -16.16 19.22 8.23
C LYS A 343 -15.32 18.91 9.46
N ASP A 344 -14.56 17.82 9.44
CA ASP A 344 -13.66 17.40 10.53
C ASP A 344 -12.67 18.51 10.91
N ILE A 345 -12.05 19.15 9.91
CA ILE A 345 -11.14 20.29 10.14
C ILE A 345 -11.85 21.63 10.33
N GLN A 346 -13.19 21.64 10.36
CA GLN A 346 -14.03 22.84 10.44
C GLN A 346 -13.66 23.90 9.41
N GLN A 347 -13.43 23.48 8.16
CA GLN A 347 -13.00 24.38 7.11
C GLN A 347 -14.06 25.45 6.82
N THR A 348 -13.64 26.71 6.65
CA THR A 348 -14.55 27.80 6.29
C THR A 348 -15.42 27.46 5.08
N GLY A 349 -16.74 27.56 5.21
CA GLY A 349 -17.71 27.25 4.15
C GLY A 349 -18.09 25.77 4.03
N TRP A 350 -17.71 24.92 4.99
CA TRP A 350 -18.08 23.50 4.95
C TRP A 350 -19.60 23.29 4.98
N GLN A 351 -20.35 24.11 5.73
CA GLN A 351 -21.82 24.01 5.82
C GLN A 351 -22.48 24.24 4.46
N ASP A 352 -22.06 25.30 3.76
CA ASP A 352 -22.60 25.66 2.45
C ASP A 352 -22.27 24.58 1.41
N THR A 353 -21.05 24.04 1.47
CA THR A 353 -20.63 22.93 0.61
C THR A 353 -21.48 21.68 0.86
N TRP A 354 -21.74 21.35 2.13
CA TRP A 354 -22.59 20.22 2.50
C TRP A 354 -24.03 20.42 2.05
N ALA A 355 -24.60 21.61 2.27
CA ALA A 355 -25.96 21.94 1.84
C ALA A 355 -26.11 21.81 0.31
N ARG A 356 -25.15 22.33 -0.46
CA ARG A 356 -25.13 22.20 -1.93
C ARG A 356 -25.25 20.75 -2.39
N TYR A 357 -24.47 19.84 -1.81
CA TYR A 357 -24.48 18.44 -2.23
C TYR A 357 -25.62 17.61 -1.64
N TYR A 358 -26.22 18.08 -0.55
CA TYR A 358 -27.45 17.49 -0.03
C TYR A 358 -28.58 17.57 -1.06
N ASP A 359 -28.71 18.70 -1.75
CA ASP A 359 -29.74 18.93 -2.76
C ASP A 359 -29.39 18.32 -4.12
N GLN A 360 -28.14 18.47 -4.56
CA GLN A 360 -27.74 18.16 -5.94
C GLN A 360 -27.38 16.69 -6.19
N ARG A 361 -27.14 15.90 -5.13
CA ARG A 361 -26.73 14.46 -5.16
C ARG A 361 -26.01 14.09 -6.47
N PRO A 362 -24.76 14.53 -6.66
CA PRO A 362 -24.16 14.60 -7.99
C PRO A 362 -23.84 13.23 -8.61
N PHE A 363 -23.87 12.15 -7.85
CA PHE A 363 -23.62 10.81 -8.34
C PHE A 363 -24.95 10.08 -8.64
N PRO A 364 -25.15 9.55 -9.87
CA PRO A 364 -26.33 8.77 -10.21
C PRO A 364 -26.52 7.60 -9.25
N THR A 365 -27.74 7.42 -8.79
CA THR A 365 -28.19 6.18 -8.16
C THR A 365 -28.64 5.25 -9.29
N PRO A 366 -27.85 4.23 -9.71
CA PRO A 366 -27.67 3.04 -8.88
C PRO A 366 -26.28 2.40 -9.07
N GLY A 367 -25.38 2.60 -8.11
CA GLY A 367 -24.11 1.89 -8.05
C GLY A 367 -23.86 1.41 -6.63
N ARG A 368 -23.47 0.14 -6.46
CA ARG A 368 -22.94 -0.37 -5.18
C ARG A 368 -21.51 0.18 -5.01
N TYR A 369 -21.39 1.49 -4.77
CA TYR A 369 -20.10 2.18 -4.79
C TYR A 369 -19.25 1.84 -3.56
N LEU A 370 -19.85 1.81 -2.37
CA LEU A 370 -19.17 1.46 -1.12
C LEU A 370 -20.04 0.59 -0.19
N ARG A 371 -19.42 -0.11 0.76
CA ARG A 371 -20.15 -0.76 1.86
C ARG A 371 -20.77 0.26 2.79
N LYS A 372 -22.06 0.11 3.11
CA LYS A 372 -22.82 1.01 4.02
C LYS A 372 -22.19 1.04 5.40
N SER A 373 -21.90 -0.13 5.96
CA SER A 373 -21.23 -0.29 7.25
C SER A 373 -19.92 0.47 7.36
N MET A 374 -19.15 0.57 6.28
CA MET A 374 -17.89 1.30 6.28
C MET A 374 -18.09 2.82 6.23
N LEU A 375 -19.01 3.29 5.41
CA LEU A 375 -19.38 4.71 5.37
C LEU A 375 -19.95 5.16 6.71
N MET A 376 -20.77 4.32 7.35
CA MET A 376 -21.27 4.58 8.71
C MET A 376 -20.15 4.61 9.74
N ALA A 377 -19.21 3.66 9.71
CA ALA A 377 -18.07 3.66 10.61
C ALA A 377 -17.22 4.94 10.46
N LEU A 378 -17.03 5.42 9.24
CA LEU A 378 -16.32 6.67 8.97
C LEU A 378 -17.08 7.88 9.50
N ALA A 379 -18.37 8.02 9.17
CA ALA A 379 -19.16 9.17 9.59
C ALA A 379 -19.42 9.23 11.11
N CYS A 380 -19.69 8.08 11.75
CA CYS A 380 -19.88 8.00 13.20
C CYS A 380 -18.62 8.40 13.95
N HIS A 381 -17.43 8.03 13.46
CA HIS A 381 -16.18 8.31 14.17
C HIS A 381 -15.86 9.79 14.26
N PHE A 382 -16.09 10.53 13.18
CA PHE A 382 -15.76 11.95 13.12
C PHE A 382 -16.79 12.84 13.84
N GLU A 383 -17.84 12.27 14.44
CA GLU A 383 -19.00 13.01 14.97
C GLU A 383 -19.58 14.01 13.93
N THR A 384 -19.28 13.77 12.64
CA THR A 384 -19.40 14.75 11.57
C THR A 384 -20.76 14.72 10.90
N THR A 385 -21.77 13.96 11.34
CA THR A 385 -23.06 14.05 10.65
C THR A 385 -24.25 13.61 11.48
N ASP A 386 -25.39 14.26 11.21
CA ASP A 386 -26.69 13.65 11.43
C ASP A 386 -26.74 12.31 10.67
N LEU A 387 -26.76 11.22 11.43
CA LEU A 387 -26.82 9.86 10.90
C LEU A 387 -28.00 9.67 9.94
N GLN A 388 -29.06 10.48 10.05
CA GLN A 388 -30.19 10.44 9.13
C GLN A 388 -29.82 10.92 7.72
N VAL A 389 -29.05 12.00 7.60
CA VAL A 389 -28.58 12.54 6.31
C VAL A 389 -27.66 11.53 5.63
N MET A 390 -26.69 11.00 6.38
CA MET A 390 -25.81 9.91 5.95
C MET A 390 -26.62 8.70 5.49
N ASN A 391 -27.54 8.20 6.31
CA ASN A 391 -28.40 7.07 5.97
C ASN A 391 -29.19 7.34 4.68
N SER A 392 -29.64 8.57 4.42
CA SER A 392 -30.35 8.91 3.18
C SER A 392 -29.46 8.77 1.93
N TRP A 393 -28.16 9.06 2.03
CA TRP A 393 -27.22 8.88 0.92
C TRP A 393 -26.81 7.41 0.76
N LEU A 394 -26.71 6.70 1.88
CA LEU A 394 -26.30 5.30 1.95
C LEU A 394 -27.38 4.33 1.54
N THR A 395 -28.64 4.63 1.84
CA THR A 395 -29.79 3.79 1.48
C THR A 395 -29.74 3.44 -0.01
N ASP A 396 -29.39 4.43 -0.81
CA ASP A 396 -29.47 4.42 -2.27
C ASP A 396 -28.14 3.99 -2.94
N ASN A 397 -26.98 4.27 -2.33
CA ASN A 397 -25.65 4.12 -2.97
C ASN A 397 -24.73 3.07 -2.33
N GLY A 398 -25.14 2.46 -1.22
CA GLY A 398 -24.34 1.46 -0.52
C GLY A 398 -24.91 0.05 -0.62
N PHE A 399 -24.08 -0.94 -0.30
CA PHE A 399 -24.52 -2.32 -0.08
C PHE A 399 -24.23 -2.78 1.35
N GLU A 400 -25.12 -3.60 1.89
CA GLU A 400 -25.01 -4.21 3.22
C GLU A 400 -25.14 -5.72 3.03
N THR A 401 -24.15 -6.49 3.47
CA THR A 401 -24.23 -7.95 3.57
C THR A 401 -24.15 -8.27 5.07
N PRO A 402 -25.09 -9.03 5.68
CA PRO A 402 -25.05 -9.36 7.11
C PRO A 402 -23.73 -10.04 7.48
N LEU A 403 -23.09 -9.62 8.58
CA LEU A 403 -21.72 -10.01 8.94
C LEU A 403 -21.71 -10.88 10.20
N THR A 404 -21.21 -12.10 10.11
CA THR A 404 -20.92 -12.99 11.26
C THR A 404 -19.49 -13.49 11.16
N LEU A 405 -18.67 -13.30 12.20
CA LEU A 405 -17.26 -13.68 12.17
C LEU A 405 -16.99 -15.08 12.71
N THR A 406 -15.94 -15.66 12.14
CA THR A 406 -15.33 -16.91 12.58
C THR A 406 -14.08 -16.66 13.45
N ASN A 407 -13.65 -17.63 14.24
CA ASN A 407 -12.46 -17.50 15.11
C ASN A 407 -11.16 -17.22 14.32
N ASP A 408 -11.06 -17.70 13.09
CA ASP A 408 -9.88 -17.49 12.23
C ASP A 408 -9.69 -16.00 11.87
N GLU A 409 -10.78 -15.27 11.66
CA GLU A 409 -10.77 -13.84 11.34
C GLU A 409 -10.37 -12.97 12.53
N VAL A 410 -10.74 -13.39 13.74
CA VAL A 410 -10.34 -12.72 14.99
C VAL A 410 -8.82 -12.83 15.19
N VAL A 411 -8.25 -14.00 14.92
CA VAL A 411 -6.81 -14.24 15.01
C VAL A 411 -6.03 -13.39 14.00
N GLU A 412 -6.53 -13.27 12.77
CA GLU A 412 -5.88 -12.44 11.74
C GLU A 412 -5.97 -10.94 12.06
N THR A 413 -7.12 -10.48 12.56
CA THR A 413 -7.28 -9.09 13.02
C THR A 413 -6.28 -8.76 14.15
N ALA A 414 -6.13 -9.66 15.13
CA ALA A 414 -5.16 -9.50 16.21
C ALA A 414 -3.71 -9.44 15.69
N ARG A 415 -3.37 -10.26 14.67
CA ARG A 415 -2.06 -10.23 14.00
C ARG A 415 -1.78 -8.89 13.33
N ARG A 416 -2.77 -8.33 12.60
CA ARG A 416 -2.63 -7.04 11.90
C ARG A 416 -2.50 -5.85 12.85
N VAL A 417 -3.18 -5.89 14.00
CA VAL A 417 -2.99 -4.90 15.07
C VAL A 417 -1.58 -4.98 15.64
N HIS A 418 -1.08 -6.19 15.91
CA HIS A 418 0.29 -6.39 16.40
C HIS A 418 1.35 -5.85 15.42
N LEU A 419 1.13 -6.07 14.12
CA LEU A 419 1.94 -5.51 13.02
C LEU A 419 2.06 -3.99 13.08
N ALA A 420 0.93 -3.30 13.23
CA ALA A 420 0.90 -1.85 13.29
C ALA A 420 1.63 -1.30 14.54
N VAL A 421 1.58 -2.05 15.65
CA VAL A 421 2.30 -1.71 16.89
C VAL A 421 3.80 -1.92 16.74
N GLU A 422 4.25 -3.03 16.15
CA GLU A 422 5.67 -3.30 15.92
C GLU A 422 6.33 -2.31 14.95
N ASP A 423 5.67 -1.98 13.83
CA ASP A 423 6.17 -0.98 12.87
C ASP A 423 6.35 0.40 13.54
N ARG A 424 5.43 0.76 14.46
CA ARG A 424 5.53 1.99 15.24
C ARG A 424 6.68 1.96 16.25
N ALA A 425 6.91 0.82 16.90
CA ALA A 425 8.03 0.64 17.84
C ALA A 425 9.39 0.72 17.12
N ILE A 426 9.52 0.08 15.95
CA ILE A 426 10.77 0.12 15.16
C ILE A 426 11.10 1.57 14.73
N ARG A 427 10.10 2.32 14.26
CA ARG A 427 10.31 3.73 13.88
C ARG A 427 10.68 4.63 15.06
N ALA A 428 10.22 4.31 16.26
CA ALA A 428 10.60 5.05 17.46
C ALA A 428 12.05 4.75 17.88
N GLU A 429 12.55 3.53 17.63
CA GLU A 429 13.96 3.16 17.88
C GLU A 429 14.91 3.74 16.83
N ASP A 430 14.54 3.73 15.55
CA ASP A 430 15.36 4.23 14.44
C ASP A 430 15.41 5.78 14.38
N GLY A 431 14.44 6.46 15.00
CA GLY A 431 14.35 7.93 15.03
C GLY A 431 15.28 8.65 16.01
N ASN A 432 16.22 7.93 16.65
CA ASN A 432 17.16 8.50 17.61
C ASN A 432 18.60 8.65 17.05
N ASP A 433 18.80 8.45 15.74
CA ASP A 433 20.07 8.72 15.09
C ASP A 433 20.01 10.08 14.35
N ASN A 434 20.70 11.06 14.94
CA ASN A 434 20.89 12.41 14.41
C ASN A 434 21.56 12.37 13.03
N GLY A 435 20.99 13.06 12.05
CA GLY A 435 21.76 13.48 10.87
C GLY A 435 20.89 13.84 9.68
N SER A 436 20.69 15.15 9.51
CA SER A 436 20.58 15.86 8.22
C SER A 436 20.62 14.97 6.99
N ASP A 437 19.59 14.99 6.16
CA ASP A 437 19.81 15.06 4.71
C ASP A 437 18.62 15.62 3.93
N ASP A 438 19.04 16.36 2.93
CA ASP A 438 18.39 17.29 2.02
C ASP A 438 17.65 16.51 0.93
N GLU A 439 16.30 16.56 0.90
CA GLU A 439 15.52 15.90 -0.15
C GLU A 439 15.52 16.72 -1.44
N SER A 440 16.56 16.51 -2.25
CA SER A 440 16.55 16.72 -3.69
C SER A 440 16.30 15.37 -4.39
N ASP A 441 15.03 15.05 -4.59
CA ASP A 441 14.55 13.94 -5.43
C ASP A 441 14.66 14.35 -6.91
N ASP A 442 15.89 14.31 -7.45
CA ASP A 442 16.19 14.42 -8.88
C ASP A 442 16.28 13.02 -9.50
N GLY A 443 15.12 12.48 -9.87
CA GLY A 443 15.01 11.27 -10.69
C GLY A 443 15.33 11.55 -12.16
N SER A 444 16.61 11.72 -12.48
CA SER A 444 17.12 11.72 -13.84
C SER A 444 17.25 10.28 -14.37
N ASP A 445 16.16 9.77 -14.95
CA ASP A 445 16.18 8.55 -15.76
C ASP A 445 16.65 8.91 -17.19
N ASN A 446 17.96 9.01 -17.38
CA ASN A 446 18.59 8.97 -18.70
C ASN A 446 19.21 7.58 -18.91
N ASN A 447 18.48 6.70 -19.58
CA ASN A 447 19.09 5.55 -20.23
C ASN A 447 18.32 5.22 -21.51
N ASP A 448 18.58 5.99 -22.56
CA ASP A 448 18.31 5.58 -23.94
C ASP A 448 19.62 5.70 -24.71
N SER A 449 20.26 4.56 -24.93
CA SER A 449 21.48 4.41 -25.73
C SER A 449 21.31 3.16 -26.57
N SER A 450 20.50 3.25 -27.61
CA SER A 450 20.60 2.35 -28.76
C SER A 450 21.55 2.98 -29.77
N GLU A 451 22.78 2.48 -29.79
CA GLU A 451 23.76 2.70 -30.85
C GLU A 451 23.21 2.12 -32.16
N GLU A 452 22.87 3.00 -33.11
CA GLU A 452 22.84 2.65 -34.53
C GLU A 452 24.27 2.81 -35.06
N GLU A 453 24.99 1.70 -35.19
CA GLU A 453 26.14 1.64 -36.08
C GLU A 453 25.72 1.19 -37.48
N GLU A 454 25.89 2.15 -38.37
CA GLU A 454 25.92 2.15 -39.82
C GLU A 454 26.95 1.16 -40.40
N SER A 455 26.63 0.47 -41.50
CA SER A 455 27.43 0.45 -42.74
C SER A 455 27.10 -0.73 -43.66
N GLY A 456 27.00 -0.45 -44.96
CA GLY A 456 27.04 -1.49 -45.99
C GLY A 456 26.46 -1.13 -47.36
N LEU A 457 27.06 -0.17 -48.07
CA LEU A 457 27.02 -0.08 -49.55
C LEU A 457 27.41 -1.45 -50.16
N SER A 458 26.82 -1.97 -51.25
CA SER A 458 27.18 -1.69 -52.65
C SER A 458 26.50 -2.72 -53.58
N GLN A 459 26.15 -2.32 -54.83
CA GLN A 459 26.13 -3.11 -56.10
C GLN A 459 25.20 -4.35 -56.16
N ASP A 460 24.31 -4.58 -57.14
CA ASP A 460 24.11 -4.14 -58.54
C ASP A 460 22.60 -3.97 -58.83
#